data_AF-E2BHE2-F1
#
_entry.id   AF-E2BHE2-F1
#
_cell.length_a   1.000
_cell.length_b   1.000
_cell.length_c   1.000
_cell.angle_alpha   90.00
_cell.angle_beta   90.00
_cell.angle_gamma   90.00
#
_symmetry.space_group_name_H-M   'P 1'
#
loop_
_entity.id
_entity.type
_entity.pdbx_description
1 polymer ?
#
loop_
_entity_poly.entity_id
_entity_poly.type
_entity_poly.pdbx_seq_one_letter_code
_entity_poly.pdbx_strand_id
1 'polypeptide(L)'
;YRQTRFSSRRVRKRVVFKHGDCNVVQGNVAKRRRRYLQDIFTTLVDAQWRWTLLVFSMNFLLSWLGFALIWWLIAYSHGDLEPQNINNQTFVPCVQDIRSFTSCFLFSVETQHTIGYGAKHTTDECPEAIFTLCIQSMTGVILQAFMVGIVFAKLSRPKKRTQTLLFSRNAVICQRDGQPCLMFRVGDMRKSHIIEAHVRAQMIKRKVTKEGELLPFFQTELKVGGDGEEDKIFFIWPTTIVHKIDRNSPLYRISASDMLRERFEIVVILEGVIESTGMTTQARSSYLPSEILWGHRFEPIITFRKETGEYEVNYTLFNNTYEVDTPLCSAADLDRIRAMHHRSKAERTGLGAFSGYNDVSSSSSLTTSSRGSSLRSSTGGLHLRTSSMPTAMPTATPPHPIPVIITSPDGSCRQESTNAKAPSSFYAQEEASH
;
A
#
# COMPACT_ATOMS: atom_id res chain seq x y z
N TYR A 1 3.08 -22.73 -17.22
CA TYR A 1 4.29 -22.17 -16.56
C TYR A 1 5.53 -22.83 -17.18
N ARG A 2 6.21 -22.17 -18.13
CA ARG A 2 7.47 -22.66 -18.72
C ARG A 2 8.39 -21.44 -18.84
N GLN A 3 9.32 -21.30 -17.91
CA GLN A 3 10.31 -20.22 -17.95
C GLN A 3 11.23 -20.47 -19.16
N THR A 4 11.19 -19.58 -20.14
CA THR A 4 12.24 -19.50 -21.15
C THR A 4 13.53 -19.07 -20.45
N ARG A 5 14.54 -19.95 -20.45
CA ARG A 5 15.89 -19.67 -19.97
C ARG A 5 16.49 -18.55 -20.83
N PHE A 6 16.33 -17.30 -20.39
CA PHE A 6 17.15 -16.22 -20.90
C PHE A 6 18.61 -16.52 -20.57
N SER A 7 19.42 -16.58 -21.62
CA SER A 7 20.88 -16.70 -21.59
C SER A 7 21.47 -15.84 -20.46
N SER A 8 22.41 -16.45 -19.74
CA SER A 8 23.25 -15.90 -18.66
C SER A 8 24.14 -14.72 -19.13
N ARG A 9 23.54 -13.67 -19.68
CA ARG A 9 24.17 -12.34 -19.69
C ARG A 9 24.22 -11.89 -18.24
N ARG A 10 25.43 -11.79 -17.67
CA ARG A 10 25.77 -11.23 -16.34
C ARG A 10 24.58 -10.48 -15.75
N VAL A 11 23.78 -11.15 -14.92
CA VAL A 11 22.59 -10.53 -14.32
C VAL A 11 23.10 -9.31 -13.56
N ARG A 12 22.83 -8.11 -14.11
CA ARG A 12 23.24 -6.84 -13.49
C ARG A 12 22.69 -6.87 -12.06
N LYS A 13 23.57 -6.68 -11.08
CA LYS A 13 23.18 -6.65 -9.66
C LYS A 13 22.11 -5.57 -9.49
N ARG A 14 20.93 -5.95 -9.01
CA ARG A 14 19.80 -5.07 -8.72
C ARG A 14 19.59 -4.95 -7.22
N VAL A 15 19.07 -3.81 -6.78
CA VAL A 15 18.76 -3.51 -5.38
C VAL A 15 17.40 -4.09 -5.01
N VAL A 16 16.41 -3.99 -5.89
CA VAL A 16 15.06 -4.54 -5.69
C VAL A 16 14.78 -5.55 -6.79
N PHE A 17 14.28 -6.73 -6.44
CA PHE A 17 13.87 -7.71 -7.44
C PHE A 17 12.52 -7.34 -8.07
N LYS A 18 12.21 -7.89 -9.26
CA LYS A 18 10.90 -7.69 -9.92
C LYS A 18 9.70 -8.06 -9.05
N HIS A 19 9.87 -9.04 -8.16
CA HIS A 19 8.85 -9.49 -7.22
C HIS A 19 8.78 -8.64 -5.93
N GLY A 20 9.62 -7.61 -5.78
CA GLY A 20 9.55 -6.63 -4.69
C GLY A 20 10.44 -6.90 -3.47
N ASP A 21 11.17 -8.02 -3.45
CA ASP A 21 12.15 -8.30 -2.39
C ASP A 21 13.40 -7.43 -2.56
N CYS A 22 13.95 -6.96 -1.45
CA CYS A 22 15.13 -6.11 -1.43
C CYS A 22 16.40 -6.98 -1.29
N ASN A 23 17.33 -6.84 -2.22
CA ASN A 23 18.65 -7.47 -2.20
C ASN A 23 19.63 -6.65 -1.35
N VAL A 24 19.27 -6.41 -0.09
CA VAL A 24 20.08 -5.63 0.86
C VAL A 24 20.23 -6.43 2.14
N VAL A 25 21.47 -6.76 2.48
CA VAL A 25 21.80 -7.47 3.73
C VAL A 25 22.44 -6.47 4.69
N GLN A 26 21.83 -6.31 5.85
CA GLN A 26 22.38 -5.48 6.93
C GLN A 26 23.54 -6.23 7.62
N GLY A 27 24.76 -5.74 7.44
CA GLY A 27 25.97 -6.23 8.12
C GLY A 27 26.29 -5.45 9.40
N ASN A 28 26.96 -6.09 10.36
CA ASN A 28 27.56 -5.47 11.56
C ASN A 28 26.63 -4.56 12.40
N VAL A 29 25.37 -4.98 12.59
CA VAL A 29 24.45 -4.29 13.49
C VAL A 29 24.76 -4.67 14.95
N ALA A 30 25.38 -3.77 15.72
CA ALA A 30 25.69 -4.00 17.12
C ALA A 30 24.44 -4.36 17.94
N LYS A 31 24.55 -5.32 18.87
CA LYS A 31 23.46 -5.77 19.77
C LYS A 31 22.16 -6.18 19.05
N ARG A 32 22.24 -6.70 17.82
CA ARG A 32 21.09 -7.11 17.00
C ARG A 32 20.14 -8.07 17.73
N ARG A 33 20.68 -9.14 18.34
CA ARG A 33 19.87 -10.15 19.06
C ARG A 33 19.09 -9.56 20.24
N ARG A 34 19.71 -8.67 21.02
CA ARG A 34 19.05 -8.04 22.19
C ARG A 34 17.89 -7.13 21.76
N ARG A 35 18.04 -6.39 20.66
CA ARG A 35 16.95 -5.55 20.12
C ARG A 35 15.76 -6.38 19.63
N TYR A 36 16.00 -7.50 18.96
CA TYR A 36 14.92 -8.41 18.57
C TYR A 36 14.22 -9.05 19.78
N LEU A 37 14.95 -9.37 20.85
CA LEU A 37 14.35 -9.94 22.06
C LEU A 37 13.52 -8.91 22.86
N GLN A 38 13.87 -7.62 22.79
CA GLN A 38 13.07 -6.56 23.41
C GLN A 38 11.71 -6.40 22.73
N ASP A 39 11.62 -6.70 21.43
CA ASP A 39 10.39 -6.67 20.66
C ASP A 39 9.97 -8.10 20.24
N ILE A 40 9.67 -8.92 21.25
CA ILE A 40 9.34 -10.33 21.06
C ILE A 40 8.02 -10.52 20.30
N PHE A 41 7.07 -9.60 20.47
CA PHE A 41 5.77 -9.66 19.80
C PHE A 41 5.93 -9.50 18.28
N THR A 42 6.60 -8.44 17.80
CA THR A 42 6.79 -8.27 16.36
C THR A 42 7.65 -9.38 15.79
N THR A 43 8.69 -9.82 16.53
CA THR A 43 9.58 -10.91 16.13
C THR A 43 8.83 -12.22 15.91
N LEU A 44 7.92 -12.60 16.82
CA LEU A 44 7.11 -13.82 16.68
C LEU A 44 6.09 -13.72 15.54
N VAL A 45 5.51 -12.53 15.34
CA VAL A 45 4.58 -12.29 14.23
C VAL A 45 5.31 -12.31 12.89
N ASP A 46 6.55 -11.81 12.81
CA ASP A 46 7.36 -11.80 11.59
C ASP A 46 8.06 -13.12 11.25
N ALA A 47 8.24 -13.99 12.25
CA ALA A 47 8.81 -15.32 12.07
C ALA A 47 8.02 -16.16 11.03
N GLN A 48 8.62 -17.22 10.50
CA GLN A 48 7.88 -18.13 9.62
C GLN A 48 6.86 -18.95 10.42
N TRP A 49 5.77 -19.39 9.77
CA TRP A 49 4.72 -20.20 10.40
C TRP A 49 5.25 -21.41 11.17
N ARG A 50 6.26 -22.10 10.64
CA ARG A 50 6.90 -23.25 11.29
C ARG A 50 7.45 -22.89 12.68
N TRP A 51 8.10 -21.75 12.80
CA TRP A 51 8.67 -21.28 14.07
C TRP A 51 7.59 -20.77 15.02
N THR A 52 6.58 -20.06 14.51
CA THR A 52 5.44 -19.62 15.33
C THR A 52 4.69 -20.82 15.92
N LEU A 53 4.41 -21.86 15.12
CA LEU A 53 3.75 -23.08 15.58
C LEU A 53 4.63 -23.85 16.57
N LEU A 54 5.94 -23.93 16.34
CA LEU A 54 6.87 -24.53 17.30
C LEU A 54 6.83 -23.81 18.65
N VAL A 55 6.90 -22.49 18.67
CA VAL A 55 6.84 -21.68 19.91
C VAL A 55 5.49 -21.88 20.61
N PHE A 56 4.39 -21.93 19.86
CA PHE A 56 3.06 -22.23 20.38
C PHE A 56 3.03 -23.59 21.08
N SER A 57 3.43 -24.66 20.40
CA SER A 57 3.48 -26.01 20.97
C SER A 57 4.39 -26.09 22.20
N MET A 58 5.57 -25.47 22.14
CA MET A 58 6.50 -25.47 23.28
C MET A 58 5.95 -24.70 24.48
N ASN A 59 5.25 -23.59 24.27
CA ASN A 59 4.64 -22.83 25.37
C ASN A 59 3.59 -23.66 26.14
N PHE A 60 2.69 -24.33 25.41
CA PHE A 60 1.71 -25.22 26.03
C PHE A 60 2.36 -26.41 26.74
N LEU A 61 3.28 -27.12 26.07
CA LEU A 61 3.96 -28.27 26.67
C LEU A 61 4.76 -27.88 27.92
N LEU A 62 5.49 -26.75 27.90
CA LEU A 62 6.27 -26.29 29.04
C LEU A 62 5.38 -25.83 30.20
N SER A 63 4.25 -25.17 29.93
CA SER A 63 3.31 -24.79 30.99
C SER A 63 2.66 -26.02 31.63
N TRP A 64 2.19 -27.00 30.84
CA TRP A 64 1.66 -28.25 31.37
C TRP A 64 2.69 -29.03 32.18
N LEU A 65 3.93 -29.15 31.69
CA LEU A 65 5.00 -29.83 32.44
C LEU A 65 5.37 -29.08 33.72
N GLY A 66 5.41 -27.74 33.68
CA GLY A 66 5.68 -26.90 34.84
C GLY A 66 4.65 -27.07 35.94
N PHE A 67 3.35 -27.00 35.60
CA PHE A 67 2.28 -27.24 36.57
C PHE A 67 2.17 -28.71 36.98
N ALA A 68 2.42 -29.66 36.09
CA ALA A 68 2.51 -31.08 36.44
C ALA A 68 3.57 -31.35 37.50
N LEU A 69 4.74 -30.68 37.38
CA LEU A 69 5.78 -30.76 38.39
C LEU A 69 5.33 -30.16 39.73
N ILE A 70 4.64 -29.02 39.72
CA ILE A 70 4.10 -28.41 40.95
C ILE A 70 3.07 -29.35 41.60
N TRP A 71 2.13 -29.91 40.83
CA TRP A 71 1.16 -30.88 41.33
C TRP A 71 1.81 -32.14 41.89
N TRP A 72 2.86 -32.63 41.23
CA TRP A 72 3.62 -33.78 41.72
C TRP A 72 4.35 -33.45 43.03
N LEU A 73 4.92 -32.25 43.15
CA LEU A 73 5.56 -31.79 44.38
C LEU A 73 4.57 -31.67 45.55
N ILE A 74 3.37 -31.13 45.32
CA ILE A 74 2.29 -31.06 46.32
C ILE A 74 1.86 -32.45 46.78
N ALA A 75 1.59 -33.35 45.82
CA ALA A 75 1.22 -34.73 46.13
C ALA A 75 2.35 -35.47 46.88
N TYR A 76 3.61 -35.17 46.55
CA TYR A 76 4.76 -35.75 47.23
C TYR A 76 4.96 -35.18 48.65
N SER A 77 4.81 -33.88 48.85
CA SER A 77 4.98 -33.23 50.17
C SER A 77 3.87 -33.60 51.15
N HIS A 78 2.63 -33.76 50.67
CA HIS A 78 1.51 -34.20 51.49
C HIS A 78 1.56 -35.71 51.81
N GLY A 79 2.29 -36.49 51.01
CA GLY A 79 2.41 -37.94 51.17
C GLY A 79 1.31 -38.74 50.45
N ASP A 80 0.63 -38.14 49.47
CA ASP A 80 -0.41 -38.77 48.64
C ASP A 80 0.12 -39.98 47.85
N LEU A 81 1.42 -39.96 47.52
CA LEU A 81 2.08 -40.98 46.71
C LEU A 81 2.64 -42.16 47.51
N GLU A 82 2.54 -42.15 48.84
CA GLU A 82 3.04 -43.22 49.69
C GLU A 82 2.13 -44.47 49.56
N PRO A 83 2.67 -45.69 49.33
CA PRO A 83 1.87 -46.90 49.14
C PRO A 83 0.87 -47.21 50.28
N GLN A 84 1.16 -46.74 51.49
CA GLN A 84 0.28 -46.88 52.66
C GLN A 84 -0.97 -46.01 52.56
N ASN A 85 -0.86 -44.83 51.93
CA ASN A 85 -1.94 -43.85 51.83
C ASN A 85 -2.80 -44.06 50.58
N ILE A 86 -2.23 -44.59 49.48
CA ILE A 86 -2.95 -44.86 48.22
C ILE A 86 -4.12 -45.84 48.40
N ASN A 87 -3.97 -46.84 49.26
CA ASN A 87 -4.99 -47.87 49.51
C ASN A 87 -5.82 -47.62 50.78
N ASN A 88 -5.57 -46.51 51.48
CA ASN A 88 -6.23 -46.22 52.74
C ASN A 88 -7.51 -45.41 52.52
N GLN A 89 -8.67 -46.00 52.84
CA GLN A 89 -9.98 -45.35 52.66
C GLN A 89 -10.21 -44.16 53.61
N THR A 90 -9.42 -44.01 54.66
CA THR A 90 -9.55 -42.90 55.62
C THR A 90 -8.66 -41.70 55.30
N PHE A 91 -7.69 -41.86 54.38
CA PHE A 91 -6.80 -40.77 53.98
C PHE A 91 -7.42 -40.00 52.81
N VAL A 92 -7.53 -38.68 52.94
CA VAL A 92 -8.06 -37.82 51.88
C VAL A 92 -6.88 -37.16 51.15
N PRO A 93 -6.59 -37.52 49.89
CA PRO A 93 -5.50 -36.92 49.13
C PRO A 93 -5.84 -35.50 48.67
N CYS A 94 -4.84 -34.68 48.35
CA CYS A 94 -5.06 -33.33 47.83
C CYS A 94 -5.77 -33.34 46.45
N VAL A 95 -5.49 -34.36 45.64
CA VAL A 95 -6.15 -34.59 44.35
C VAL A 95 -6.44 -36.08 44.19
N GLN A 96 -7.69 -36.39 43.85
CA GLN A 96 -8.15 -37.76 43.70
C GLN A 96 -7.52 -38.47 42.49
N ASP A 97 -7.24 -39.76 42.64
CA ASP A 97 -6.71 -40.68 41.61
C ASP A 97 -5.37 -40.26 40.96
N ILE A 98 -4.48 -39.65 41.74
CA ILE A 98 -3.07 -39.45 41.34
C ILE A 98 -2.24 -40.68 41.74
N ARG A 99 -1.65 -41.36 40.74
CA ARG A 99 -0.82 -42.56 40.95
C ARG A 99 0.64 -42.41 40.53
N SER A 100 0.91 -41.46 39.63
CA SER A 100 2.23 -41.27 39.03
C SER A 100 2.37 -39.85 38.51
N PHE A 101 3.59 -39.46 38.13
CA PHE A 101 3.84 -38.18 37.45
C PHE A 101 2.96 -38.01 36.18
N THR A 102 2.71 -39.11 35.46
CA THR A 102 1.83 -39.08 34.27
C THR A 102 0.40 -38.70 34.65
N SER A 103 -0.11 -39.14 35.80
CA SER A 103 -1.42 -38.73 36.32
C SER A 103 -1.45 -37.23 36.65
N CYS A 104 -0.37 -36.69 37.24
CA CYS A 104 -0.23 -35.25 37.50
C CYS A 104 -0.17 -34.44 36.20
N PHE A 105 0.52 -34.95 35.17
CA PHE A 105 0.57 -34.32 33.85
C PHE A 105 -0.80 -34.27 33.19
N LEU A 106 -1.54 -35.39 33.19
CA LEU A 106 -2.91 -35.43 32.68
C LEU A 106 -3.81 -34.46 33.45
N PHE A 107 -3.73 -34.44 34.79
CA PHE A 107 -4.48 -33.50 35.60
C PHE A 107 -4.13 -32.03 35.29
N SER A 108 -2.85 -31.73 35.08
CA SER A 108 -2.41 -30.38 34.69
C SER A 108 -3.00 -29.96 33.34
N VAL A 109 -3.01 -30.86 32.35
CA VAL A 109 -3.64 -30.59 31.05
C VAL A 109 -5.16 -30.40 31.20
N GLU A 110 -5.82 -31.31 31.92
CA GLU A 110 -7.28 -31.28 32.17
C GLU A 110 -7.70 -29.97 32.83
N THR A 111 -6.94 -29.51 33.82
CA THR A 111 -7.20 -28.27 34.55
C THR A 111 -6.89 -27.03 33.72
N GLN A 112 -5.73 -26.96 33.05
CA GLN A 112 -5.33 -25.76 32.31
C GLN A 112 -6.18 -25.54 31.05
N HIS A 113 -6.59 -26.61 30.37
CA HIS A 113 -7.49 -26.54 29.21
C HIS A 113 -8.97 -26.61 29.59
N THR A 114 -9.28 -26.67 30.90
CA THR A 114 -10.65 -26.75 31.40
C THR A 114 -11.45 -27.90 30.79
N ILE A 115 -10.79 -29.03 30.49
CA ILE A 115 -11.44 -30.24 29.97
C ILE A 115 -12.21 -30.92 31.11
N GLY A 116 -11.54 -31.09 32.25
CA GLY A 116 -12.13 -31.61 33.49
C GLY A 116 -12.92 -32.90 33.32
N TYR A 117 -12.27 -34.02 33.00
CA TYR A 117 -12.99 -35.31 32.83
C TYR A 117 -13.72 -35.78 34.09
N GLY A 118 -13.41 -35.22 35.26
CA GLY A 118 -14.11 -35.44 36.53
C GLY A 118 -13.58 -36.62 37.36
N ALA A 119 -12.82 -37.54 36.75
CA ALA A 119 -12.17 -38.63 37.46
C ALA A 119 -11.10 -38.13 38.46
N LYS A 120 -10.35 -37.09 38.06
CA LYS A 120 -9.36 -36.42 38.91
C LYS A 120 -9.91 -35.05 39.30
N HIS A 121 -10.01 -34.79 40.60
CA HIS A 121 -10.49 -33.52 41.12
C HIS A 121 -9.77 -33.18 42.43
N THR A 122 -9.62 -31.89 42.70
CA THR A 122 -9.00 -31.36 43.91
C THR A 122 -9.96 -31.45 45.10
N THR A 123 -9.44 -31.80 46.27
CA THR A 123 -10.17 -31.82 47.54
C THR A 123 -9.92 -30.55 48.35
N ASP A 124 -10.66 -30.37 49.43
CA ASP A 124 -10.57 -29.21 50.34
C ASP A 124 -9.50 -29.35 51.44
N GLU A 125 -8.85 -30.51 51.55
CA GLU A 125 -7.81 -30.78 52.56
C GLU A 125 -6.57 -29.88 52.42
N CYS A 126 -6.12 -29.67 51.19
CA CYS A 126 -4.84 -29.02 50.91
C CYS A 126 -5.05 -27.59 50.38
N PRO A 127 -4.84 -26.54 51.18
CA PRO A 127 -5.00 -25.15 50.71
C PRO A 127 -3.99 -24.77 49.62
N GLU A 128 -2.81 -25.39 49.60
CA GLU A 128 -1.80 -25.20 48.56
C GLU A 128 -2.26 -25.68 47.18
N ALA A 129 -3.07 -26.75 47.13
CA ALA A 129 -3.66 -27.27 45.91
C ALA A 129 -4.67 -26.28 45.33
N ILE A 130 -5.53 -25.69 46.18
CA ILE A 130 -6.50 -24.67 45.78
C ILE A 130 -5.79 -23.43 45.23
N PHE A 131 -4.75 -22.95 45.89
CA PHE A 131 -3.97 -21.80 45.42
C PHE A 131 -3.30 -22.07 44.08
N THR A 132 -2.71 -23.26 43.92
CA THR A 132 -2.09 -23.70 42.65
C THR A 132 -3.11 -23.79 41.53
N LEU A 133 -4.30 -24.33 41.80
CA LEU A 133 -5.43 -24.39 40.87
C LEU A 133 -5.81 -22.99 40.37
N CYS A 134 -5.95 -22.01 41.27
CA CYS A 134 -6.27 -20.62 40.91
C CYS A 134 -5.17 -19.98 40.04
N ILE A 135 -3.90 -20.12 40.42
CA ILE A 135 -2.76 -19.58 39.64
C ILE A 135 -2.67 -20.24 38.26
N GLN A 136 -2.85 -21.55 38.20
CA GLN A 136 -2.81 -22.31 36.95
C GLN A 136 -3.92 -21.86 36.00
N SER A 137 -5.15 -21.69 36.50
CA SER A 137 -6.27 -21.20 35.71
C SER A 137 -6.00 -19.80 35.15
N MET A 138 -5.54 -18.87 36.00
CA MET A 138 -5.22 -17.50 35.58
C MET A 138 -4.09 -17.47 34.54
N THR A 139 -3.02 -18.24 34.76
CA THR A 139 -1.88 -18.33 33.84
C THR A 139 -2.30 -18.97 32.51
N GLY A 140 -3.14 -20.00 32.53
CA GLY A 140 -3.67 -20.66 31.34
C GLY A 140 -4.42 -19.70 30.43
N VAL A 141 -5.33 -18.90 31.00
CA VAL A 141 -6.10 -17.90 30.26
C VAL A 141 -5.18 -16.82 29.67
N ILE A 142 -4.19 -16.32 30.43
CA ILE A 142 -3.23 -15.31 29.95
C ILE A 142 -2.42 -15.85 28.76
N LEU A 143 -1.89 -17.08 28.87
CA LEU A 143 -1.11 -17.70 27.81
C LEU A 143 -1.96 -17.95 26.56
N GLN A 144 -3.18 -18.43 26.73
CA GLN A 144 -4.12 -18.66 25.62
C GLN A 144 -4.46 -17.34 24.90
N ALA A 145 -4.79 -16.28 25.65
CA ALA A 145 -5.10 -14.96 25.09
C ALA A 145 -3.92 -14.39 24.28
N PHE A 146 -2.70 -14.48 24.81
CA PHE A 146 -1.50 -14.02 24.11
C PHE A 146 -1.26 -14.77 22.80
N MET A 147 -1.41 -16.10 22.82
CA MET A 147 -1.21 -16.93 21.63
C MET A 147 -2.26 -16.67 20.55
N VAL A 148 -3.54 -16.58 20.92
CA VAL A 148 -4.61 -16.20 19.99
C VAL A 148 -4.34 -14.82 19.40
N GLY A 149 -3.90 -13.86 20.22
CA GLY A 149 -3.52 -12.52 19.76
C GLY A 149 -2.40 -12.54 18.71
N ILE A 150 -1.34 -13.33 18.91
CA ILE A 150 -0.26 -13.48 17.92
C ILE A 150 -0.76 -14.12 16.63
N VAL A 151 -1.53 -15.21 16.73
CA VAL A 151 -2.05 -15.92 15.55
C VAL A 151 -2.97 -15.01 14.75
N PHE A 152 -3.88 -14.29 15.41
CA PHE A 152 -4.75 -13.31 14.78
C PHE A 152 -3.95 -12.20 14.10
N ALA A 153 -3.01 -11.57 14.81
CA ALA A 153 -2.16 -10.52 14.24
C ALA A 153 -1.36 -11.02 13.02
N LYS A 154 -0.90 -12.28 13.05
CA LYS A 154 -0.17 -12.90 11.94
C LYS A 154 -1.05 -13.21 10.74
N LEU A 155 -2.29 -13.66 10.96
CA LEU A 155 -3.27 -13.93 9.90
C LEU A 155 -3.78 -12.66 9.24
N SER A 156 -3.99 -11.60 10.03
CA SER A 156 -4.45 -10.31 9.53
C SER A 156 -3.41 -9.60 8.65
N ARG A 157 -2.13 -9.98 8.71
CA ARG A 157 -1.08 -9.35 7.90
C ARG A 157 -1.26 -9.59 6.40
N PRO A 158 -1.28 -8.54 5.57
CA PRO A 158 -1.56 -8.64 4.14
C PRO A 158 -0.37 -9.10 3.28
N LYS A 159 0.53 -9.98 3.77
CA LYS A 159 1.74 -10.40 3.02
C LYS A 159 1.42 -11.01 1.65
N LYS A 160 0.32 -11.77 1.55
CA LYS A 160 -0.11 -12.37 0.27
C LYS A 160 -0.76 -11.35 -0.66
N ARG A 161 -1.23 -10.21 -0.14
CA ARG A 161 -1.92 -9.21 -0.96
C ARG A 161 -0.96 -8.47 -1.89
N THR A 162 0.28 -8.23 -1.46
CA THR A 162 1.33 -7.67 -2.31
C THR A 162 1.58 -8.52 -3.58
N GLN A 163 1.30 -9.83 -3.55
CA GLN A 163 1.48 -10.72 -4.70
C GLN A 163 0.37 -10.60 -5.76
N THR A 164 -0.80 -10.03 -5.41
CA THR A 164 -1.89 -9.80 -6.37
C THR A 164 -1.79 -8.44 -7.06
N LEU A 165 -0.93 -7.56 -6.54
CA LEU A 165 -0.57 -6.29 -7.15
C LEU A 165 0.51 -6.53 -8.20
N LEU A 166 0.15 -6.27 -9.45
CA LEU A 166 0.98 -6.50 -10.61
C LEU A 166 1.63 -5.21 -11.09
N PHE A 167 2.90 -5.33 -11.47
CA PHE A 167 3.63 -4.33 -12.25
C PHE A 167 3.91 -4.89 -13.63
N SER A 168 3.89 -4.05 -14.67
CA SER A 168 4.29 -4.48 -16.02
C SER A 168 5.71 -5.01 -16.00
N ARG A 169 5.96 -6.08 -16.76
CA ARG A 169 7.29 -6.68 -16.86
C ARG A 169 8.33 -5.67 -17.34
N ASN A 170 7.96 -4.88 -18.34
CA ASN A 170 8.78 -3.84 -18.95
C ASN A 170 8.15 -2.47 -18.68
N ALA A 171 8.99 -1.45 -18.60
CA ALA A 171 8.55 -0.06 -18.74
C ALA A 171 8.76 0.36 -20.20
N VAL A 172 8.05 1.38 -20.65
CA VAL A 172 8.13 1.86 -22.03
C VAL A 172 8.37 3.36 -22.06
N ILE A 173 9.06 3.85 -23.08
CA ILE A 173 9.21 5.27 -23.36
C ILE A 173 8.60 5.55 -24.73
N CYS A 174 7.63 6.46 -24.80
CA CYS A 174 7.13 6.97 -26.07
C CYS A 174 6.75 8.44 -25.96
N GLN A 175 6.48 9.06 -27.11
CA GLN A 175 5.93 10.41 -27.15
C GLN A 175 4.42 10.38 -26.86
N ARG A 176 3.97 11.26 -25.95
CA ARG A 176 2.56 11.50 -25.60
C ARG A 176 2.33 13.00 -25.47
N ASP A 177 1.36 13.54 -26.22
CA ASP A 177 1.05 14.98 -26.28
C ASP A 177 2.29 15.84 -26.55
N GLY A 178 3.14 15.36 -27.46
CA GLY A 178 4.39 16.01 -27.80
C GLY A 178 5.51 15.81 -26.78
N GLN A 179 5.29 15.31 -25.57
CA GLN A 179 6.37 15.12 -24.57
C GLN A 179 6.83 13.66 -24.50
N PRO A 180 8.14 13.38 -24.34
CA PRO A 180 8.60 12.03 -24.07
C PRO A 180 8.22 11.62 -22.64
N CYS A 181 7.60 10.46 -22.50
CA CYS A 181 7.10 9.96 -21.22
C CYS A 181 7.60 8.54 -20.95
N LEU A 182 8.10 8.30 -19.74
CA LEU A 182 8.33 6.96 -19.22
C LEU A 182 7.03 6.44 -18.62
N MET A 183 6.65 5.21 -18.97
CA MET A 183 5.39 4.61 -18.55
C MET A 183 5.58 3.18 -18.06
N PHE A 184 4.84 2.81 -17.03
CA PHE A 184 4.71 1.43 -16.56
C PHE A 184 3.29 1.18 -16.10
N ARG A 185 2.82 -0.07 -16.18
CA ARG A 185 1.44 -0.40 -15.83
C ARG A 185 1.38 -1.03 -14.45
N VAL A 186 0.38 -0.63 -13.66
CA VAL A 186 0.03 -1.26 -12.39
C VAL A 186 -1.37 -1.84 -12.49
N GLY A 187 -1.65 -2.96 -11.82
CA GLY A 187 -2.97 -3.59 -11.81
C GLY A 187 -3.20 -4.43 -10.57
N ASP A 188 -4.46 -4.62 -10.17
CA ASP A 188 -4.85 -5.54 -9.10
C ASP A 188 -5.66 -6.69 -9.68
N MET A 189 -5.19 -7.92 -9.49
CA MET A 189 -5.91 -9.12 -9.94
C MET A 189 -7.19 -9.38 -9.16
N ARG A 190 -7.38 -8.76 -7.98
CA ARG A 190 -8.54 -8.97 -7.12
C ARG A 190 -9.66 -7.97 -7.41
N LYS A 191 -10.89 -8.37 -7.07
CA LYS A 191 -12.08 -7.50 -7.17
C LYS A 191 -12.15 -6.42 -6.08
N SER A 192 -11.73 -6.75 -4.86
CA SER A 192 -11.69 -5.78 -3.74
C SER A 192 -10.70 -4.65 -4.01
N HIS A 193 -11.03 -3.43 -3.64
CA HIS A 193 -10.27 -2.25 -4.02
C HIS A 193 -9.10 -1.95 -3.08
N ILE A 194 -8.12 -1.21 -3.61
CA ILE A 194 -7.09 -0.54 -2.82
C ILE A 194 -7.50 0.93 -2.72
N ILE A 195 -7.81 1.36 -1.51
CA ILE A 195 -8.23 2.72 -1.18
C ILE A 195 -6.97 3.58 -1.02
N GLU A 196 -7.05 4.87 -1.39
CA GLU A 196 -5.93 5.82 -1.30
C GLU A 196 -4.64 5.31 -1.96
N ALA A 197 -4.80 4.65 -3.10
CA ALA A 197 -3.69 4.15 -3.88
C ALA A 197 -2.83 5.32 -4.38
N HIS A 198 -1.55 5.28 -4.06
CA HIS A 198 -0.56 6.25 -4.54
C HIS A 198 0.69 5.53 -5.02
N VAL A 199 1.30 6.09 -6.06
CA VAL A 199 2.47 5.50 -6.70
C VAL A 199 3.65 6.43 -6.55
N ARG A 200 4.80 5.86 -6.21
CA ARG A 200 6.08 6.57 -6.12
C ARG A 200 7.10 5.86 -6.97
N ALA A 201 8.00 6.62 -7.57
CA ALA A 201 9.11 6.08 -8.32
C ALA A 201 10.41 6.79 -7.93
N GLN A 202 11.48 6.01 -7.74
CA GLN A 202 12.79 6.50 -7.38
C GLN A 202 13.83 5.93 -8.32
N MET A 203 14.64 6.81 -8.91
CA MET A 203 15.80 6.43 -9.69
C MET A 203 17.02 6.31 -8.78
N ILE A 204 17.65 5.14 -8.77
CA ILE A 204 18.92 4.87 -8.08
C ILE A 204 20.02 4.93 -9.13
N LYS A 205 20.93 5.90 -9.00
CA LYS A 205 22.08 6.08 -9.90
C LYS A 205 23.32 6.47 -9.11
N ARG A 206 24.50 6.11 -9.62
CA ARG A 206 25.77 6.64 -9.10
C ARG A 206 25.88 8.13 -9.45
N LYS A 207 26.17 8.98 -8.46
CA LYS A 207 26.39 10.42 -8.64
C LYS A 207 27.72 10.83 -8.02
N VAL A 208 28.41 11.78 -8.64
CA VAL A 208 29.56 12.47 -8.04
C VAL A 208 29.12 13.92 -7.82
N THR A 209 29.30 14.44 -6.61
CA THR A 209 28.95 15.83 -6.29
C THR A 209 29.96 16.80 -6.90
N LYS A 210 29.66 18.10 -6.89
CA LYS A 210 30.58 19.12 -7.42
C LYS A 210 31.86 19.21 -6.58
N GLU A 211 31.75 18.86 -5.31
CA GLU A 211 32.80 18.81 -4.30
C GLU A 211 33.65 17.53 -4.40
N GLY A 212 33.28 16.59 -5.28
CA GLY A 212 34.01 15.34 -5.52
C GLY A 212 33.56 14.15 -4.67
N GLU A 213 32.51 14.29 -3.84
CA GLU A 213 31.96 13.17 -3.07
C GLU A 213 31.28 12.16 -4.00
N LEU A 214 31.65 10.89 -3.85
CA LEU A 214 31.04 9.79 -4.60
C LEU A 214 29.85 9.23 -3.82
N LEU A 215 28.65 9.33 -4.41
CA LEU A 215 27.41 8.75 -3.90
C LEU A 215 27.04 7.51 -4.74
N PRO A 216 27.31 6.28 -4.27
CA PRO A 216 27.12 5.06 -5.08
C PRO A 216 25.66 4.74 -5.37
N PHE A 217 24.75 5.03 -4.44
CA PHE A 217 23.32 4.72 -4.52
C PHE A 217 22.48 6.00 -4.33
N PHE A 218 22.80 7.06 -5.08
CA PHE A 218 22.03 8.31 -4.99
C PHE A 218 20.61 8.07 -5.51
N GLN A 219 19.62 8.41 -4.66
CA GLN A 219 18.21 8.23 -4.95
C GLN A 219 17.63 9.58 -5.39
N THR A 220 16.90 9.59 -6.50
CA THR A 220 16.20 10.77 -7.00
C THR A 220 14.75 10.40 -7.28
N GLU A 221 13.81 11.13 -6.70
CA GLU A 221 12.39 10.89 -6.90
C GLU A 221 11.96 11.32 -8.31
N LEU A 222 11.16 10.48 -8.96
CA LEU A 222 10.55 10.76 -10.25
C LEU A 222 9.10 11.13 -10.01
N LYS A 223 8.68 12.30 -10.49
CA LYS A 223 7.27 12.71 -10.47
C LYS A 223 6.44 11.76 -11.31
N VAL A 224 5.56 10.99 -10.68
CA VAL A 224 4.71 10.00 -11.35
C VAL A 224 3.26 10.29 -11.06
N GLY A 225 2.38 9.97 -11.99
CA GLY A 225 0.96 10.16 -11.79
C GLY A 225 0.14 9.41 -12.83
N GLY A 226 -1.17 9.56 -12.70
CA GLY A 226 -2.09 9.26 -13.78
C GLY A 226 -2.05 10.33 -14.86
N ASP A 227 -3.08 10.36 -15.71
CA ASP A 227 -3.21 11.36 -16.77
C ASP A 227 -3.52 12.79 -16.25
N GLY A 228 -3.79 12.95 -14.94
CA GLY A 228 -4.18 14.22 -14.30
C GLY A 228 -3.41 14.56 -13.02
N GLU A 229 -3.72 13.87 -11.91
CA GLU A 229 -3.18 14.18 -10.57
C GLU A 229 -1.74 13.69 -10.35
N GLU A 230 -0.97 14.47 -9.57
CA GLU A 230 0.34 14.05 -9.05
C GLU A 230 0.13 12.99 -7.93
N ASP A 231 0.81 11.85 -8.08
CA ASP A 231 0.97 10.73 -7.15
C ASP A 231 -0.27 9.87 -6.78
N LYS A 232 -1.48 10.41 -6.70
CA LYS A 232 -2.71 9.65 -6.36
C LYS A 232 -3.35 9.03 -7.60
N ILE A 233 -3.79 7.78 -7.49
CA ILE A 233 -4.47 7.07 -8.57
C ILE A 233 -5.81 6.50 -8.11
N PHE A 234 -6.82 6.66 -8.95
CA PHE A 234 -8.07 5.92 -8.81
C PHE A 234 -7.89 4.51 -9.38
N PHE A 235 -7.71 3.53 -8.50
CA PHE A 235 -7.22 2.20 -8.86
C PHE A 235 -8.33 1.13 -8.89
N ILE A 236 -9.27 1.30 -9.82
CA ILE A 236 -10.33 0.31 -10.08
C ILE A 236 -9.92 -0.70 -11.15
N TRP A 237 -9.25 -0.23 -12.20
CA TRP A 237 -8.71 -1.06 -13.27
C TRP A 237 -7.21 -0.81 -13.41
N PRO A 238 -6.49 -1.65 -14.18
CA PRO A 238 -5.08 -1.41 -14.40
C PRO A 238 -4.82 -0.06 -15.07
N THR A 239 -3.98 0.74 -14.42
CA THR A 239 -3.67 2.11 -14.83
C THR A 239 -2.23 2.18 -15.31
N THR A 240 -2.01 2.94 -16.37
CA THR A 240 -0.66 3.24 -16.85
C THR A 240 -0.16 4.47 -16.11
N ILE A 241 0.89 4.29 -15.33
CA ILE A 241 1.56 5.36 -14.59
C ILE A 241 2.52 6.06 -15.54
N VAL A 242 2.48 7.39 -15.54
CA VAL A 242 3.21 8.23 -16.47
C VAL A 242 4.17 9.12 -15.69
N HIS A 243 5.44 9.12 -16.11
CA HIS A 243 6.43 10.11 -15.75
C HIS A 243 6.78 10.94 -16.98
N LYS A 244 6.42 12.23 -16.96
CA LYS A 244 6.79 13.18 -18.01
C LYS A 244 8.29 13.50 -17.88
N ILE A 245 9.06 13.28 -18.94
CA ILE A 245 10.50 13.56 -18.94
C ILE A 245 10.68 15.05 -19.25
N ASP A 246 10.56 15.87 -18.20
CA ASP A 246 10.77 17.31 -18.24
C ASP A 246 12.26 17.68 -17.97
N ARG A 247 12.56 18.97 -17.92
CA ARG A 247 13.91 19.50 -17.66
C ARG A 247 14.48 19.12 -16.28
N ASN A 248 13.61 18.81 -15.34
CA ASN A 248 13.97 18.45 -13.96
C ASN A 248 14.16 16.93 -13.81
N SER A 249 13.65 16.14 -14.77
CA SER A 249 13.80 14.69 -14.79
C SER A 249 15.28 14.28 -14.94
N PRO A 250 15.76 13.30 -14.17
CA PRO A 250 17.11 12.75 -14.35
C PRO A 250 17.27 12.00 -15.69
N LEU A 251 16.17 11.72 -16.39
CA LEU A 251 16.17 11.10 -17.72
C LEU A 251 16.27 12.12 -18.86
N TYR A 252 16.22 13.43 -18.58
CA TYR A 252 16.10 14.48 -19.60
C TYR A 252 17.19 14.47 -20.67
N ARG A 253 18.43 14.13 -20.28
CA ARG A 253 19.61 14.11 -21.16
C ARG A 253 19.95 12.73 -21.71
N ILE A 254 19.11 11.72 -21.48
CA ILE A 254 19.38 10.34 -21.88
C ILE A 254 18.72 10.09 -23.24
N SER A 255 19.51 9.69 -24.24
CA SER A 255 18.99 9.24 -25.54
C SER A 255 18.68 7.74 -25.56
N ALA A 256 18.03 7.26 -26.62
CA ALA A 256 17.75 5.83 -26.80
C ALA A 256 19.05 4.98 -26.79
N SER A 257 20.14 5.51 -27.36
CA SER A 257 21.43 4.81 -27.39
C SER A 257 22.15 4.84 -26.04
N ASP A 258 22.03 5.94 -25.30
CA ASP A 258 22.60 6.08 -23.95
C ASP A 258 21.92 5.16 -22.94
N MET A 259 20.61 4.93 -23.10
CA MET A 259 19.82 4.01 -22.26
C MET A 259 20.46 2.62 -22.14
N LEU A 260 21.09 2.12 -23.21
CA LEU A 260 21.76 0.81 -23.22
C LEU A 260 23.07 0.78 -22.43
N ARG A 261 23.76 1.93 -22.36
CA ARG A 261 25.07 2.11 -21.73
C ARG A 261 24.96 2.53 -20.27
N GLU A 262 23.94 3.31 -19.97
CA GLU A 262 23.70 3.88 -18.65
C GLU A 262 23.44 2.81 -17.58
N ARG A 263 23.77 3.18 -16.34
CA ARG A 263 23.67 2.31 -15.17
C ARG A 263 22.84 3.00 -14.10
N PHE A 264 21.56 2.68 -14.08
CA PHE A 264 20.63 3.08 -13.05
C PHE A 264 19.59 1.98 -12.82
N GLU A 265 18.78 2.12 -11.79
CA GLU A 265 17.64 1.26 -11.50
C GLU A 265 16.47 2.15 -11.09
N ILE A 266 15.29 1.97 -11.68
CA ILE A 266 14.08 2.69 -11.28
C ILE A 266 13.28 1.77 -10.37
N VAL A 267 13.19 2.10 -9.09
CA VAL A 267 12.36 1.40 -8.13
C VAL A 267 10.99 2.06 -8.12
N VAL A 268 9.94 1.27 -8.33
CA VAL A 268 8.55 1.71 -8.27
C VAL A 268 7.88 1.11 -7.05
N ILE A 269 7.05 1.90 -6.41
CA ILE A 269 6.38 1.58 -5.16
C ILE A 269 4.91 1.96 -5.31
N LEU A 270 4.01 1.01 -5.07
CA LEU A 270 2.58 1.23 -4.98
C LEU A 270 2.18 1.03 -3.52
N GLU A 271 1.59 2.06 -2.93
CA GLU A 271 1.10 2.07 -1.56
C GLU A 271 -0.40 2.33 -1.55
N GLY A 272 -1.10 1.77 -0.57
CA GLY A 272 -2.52 2.01 -0.38
C GLY A 272 -3.09 1.18 0.76
N VAL A 273 -4.38 1.37 1.03
CA VAL A 273 -5.11 0.71 2.12
C VAL A 273 -6.00 -0.39 1.55
N ILE A 274 -5.95 -1.58 2.14
CA ILE A 274 -6.79 -2.70 1.70
C ILE A 274 -8.19 -2.56 2.30
N GLU A 275 -9.20 -2.43 1.45
CA GLU A 275 -10.61 -2.23 1.81
C GLU A 275 -11.10 -3.19 2.90
N SER A 276 -10.80 -4.50 2.78
CA SER A 276 -11.33 -5.51 3.70
C SER A 276 -10.67 -5.53 5.09
N THR A 277 -9.49 -4.92 5.25
CA THR A 277 -8.71 -5.00 6.51
C THR A 277 -8.37 -3.64 7.12
N GLY A 278 -8.48 -2.56 6.36
CA GLY A 278 -8.01 -1.23 6.75
C GLY A 278 -6.49 -1.13 6.92
N MET A 279 -5.73 -2.19 6.64
CA MET A 279 -4.27 -2.18 6.75
C MET A 279 -3.63 -1.59 5.49
N THR A 280 -2.56 -0.83 5.69
CA THR A 280 -1.72 -0.34 4.60
C THR A 280 -0.89 -1.48 4.00
N THR A 281 -0.75 -1.48 2.69
CA THR A 281 0.08 -2.42 1.93
C THR A 281 1.01 -1.65 1.02
N GLN A 282 2.20 -2.20 0.82
CA GLN A 282 3.21 -1.66 -0.09
C GLN A 282 3.67 -2.77 -1.03
N ALA A 283 3.54 -2.53 -2.32
CA ALA A 283 4.08 -3.36 -3.38
C ALA A 283 5.23 -2.63 -4.07
N ARG A 284 6.29 -3.37 -4.42
CA ARG A 284 7.51 -2.81 -5.01
C ARG A 284 7.89 -3.59 -6.24
N SER A 285 8.48 -2.90 -7.21
CA SER A 285 9.19 -3.52 -8.32
C SER A 285 10.33 -2.63 -8.79
N SER A 286 11.12 -3.12 -9.73
CA SER A 286 12.31 -2.44 -10.26
C SER A 286 12.32 -2.50 -11.78
N TYR A 287 12.81 -1.47 -12.45
CA TYR A 287 13.15 -1.49 -13.87
C TYR A 287 14.63 -1.17 -14.07
N LEU A 288 15.35 -2.12 -14.65
CA LEU A 288 16.69 -1.89 -15.18
C LEU A 288 16.61 -1.23 -16.57
N PRO A 289 17.68 -0.59 -17.07
CA PRO A 289 17.65 0.09 -18.36
C PRO A 289 17.38 -0.89 -19.52
N SER A 290 17.77 -2.16 -19.38
CA SER A 290 17.45 -3.24 -20.33
C SER A 290 15.99 -3.70 -20.32
N GLU A 291 15.21 -3.28 -19.33
CA GLU A 291 13.78 -3.59 -19.18
C GLU A 291 12.90 -2.38 -19.52
N ILE A 292 13.52 -1.30 -20.04
CA ILE A 292 12.85 -0.11 -20.54
C ILE A 292 12.89 -0.18 -22.07
N LEU A 293 11.72 -0.28 -22.70
CA LEU A 293 11.57 -0.36 -24.15
C LEU A 293 11.35 1.05 -24.72
N TRP A 294 12.28 1.53 -25.54
CA TRP A 294 12.16 2.83 -26.20
C TRP A 294 11.34 2.70 -27.48
N GLY A 295 10.41 3.63 -27.72
CA GLY A 295 9.53 3.60 -28.89
C GLY A 295 8.43 2.56 -28.81
N HIS A 296 8.02 2.18 -27.59
CA HIS A 296 6.92 1.24 -27.38
C HIS A 296 5.77 1.90 -26.63
N ARG A 297 4.56 1.41 -26.87
CA ARG A 297 3.36 1.77 -26.11
C ARG A 297 2.65 0.50 -25.64
N PHE A 298 1.97 0.57 -24.51
CA PHE A 298 1.19 -0.56 -24.03
C PHE A 298 -0.09 -0.75 -24.86
N GLU A 299 -0.43 -2.01 -25.11
CA GLU A 299 -1.68 -2.38 -25.77
C GLU A 299 -2.90 -2.05 -24.87
N PRO A 300 -4.01 -1.52 -25.41
CA PRO A 300 -5.25 -1.35 -24.66
C PRO A 300 -5.78 -2.69 -24.15
N ILE A 301 -6.21 -2.74 -22.88
CA ILE A 301 -6.63 -4.01 -22.23
C ILE A 301 -8.10 -4.01 -21.77
N ILE A 302 -8.76 -2.86 -21.83
CA ILE A 302 -10.13 -2.69 -21.35
C ILE A 302 -11.04 -2.69 -22.56
N THR A 303 -12.00 -3.61 -22.57
CA THR A 303 -13.01 -3.72 -23.62
C THR A 303 -14.40 -3.69 -23.00
N PHE A 304 -15.33 -2.97 -23.62
CA PHE A 304 -16.71 -2.93 -23.18
C PHE A 304 -17.50 -4.06 -23.84
N ARG A 305 -18.03 -4.98 -23.04
CA ARG A 305 -18.84 -6.11 -23.52
C ARG A 305 -20.30 -5.66 -23.64
N LYS A 306 -20.74 -5.37 -24.87
CA LYS A 306 -22.09 -4.86 -25.16
C LYS A 306 -23.22 -5.80 -24.72
N GLU A 307 -22.96 -7.11 -24.67
CA GLU A 307 -23.96 -8.13 -24.33
C GLU A 307 -24.33 -8.13 -22.84
N THR A 308 -23.34 -7.91 -21.95
CA THR A 308 -23.56 -7.92 -20.49
C THR A 308 -23.59 -6.52 -19.89
N GLY A 309 -23.17 -5.49 -20.65
CA GLY A 309 -23.05 -4.11 -20.16
C GLY A 309 -21.84 -3.88 -19.24
N GLU A 310 -20.89 -4.81 -19.20
CA GLU A 310 -19.75 -4.78 -18.29
C GLU A 310 -18.44 -4.40 -18.98
N TYR A 311 -17.51 -3.80 -18.22
CA TYR A 311 -16.13 -3.59 -18.65
C TYR A 311 -15.26 -4.80 -18.31
N GLU A 312 -14.69 -5.43 -19.34
CA GLU A 312 -13.81 -6.58 -19.19
C GLU A 312 -12.35 -6.15 -19.33
N VAL A 313 -11.51 -6.60 -18.40
CA VAL A 313 -10.07 -6.34 -18.40
C VAL A 313 -9.34 -7.62 -18.78
N ASN A 314 -8.70 -7.63 -19.95
CA ASN A 314 -7.93 -8.78 -20.41
C ASN A 314 -6.49 -8.75 -19.88
N TYR A 315 -6.23 -9.46 -18.77
CA TYR A 315 -4.90 -9.55 -18.16
C TYR A 315 -3.85 -10.29 -19.01
N THR A 316 -4.24 -11.02 -20.06
CA THR A 316 -3.26 -11.64 -20.97
C THR A 316 -2.45 -10.59 -21.74
N LEU A 317 -3.09 -9.46 -22.07
CA LEU A 317 -2.49 -8.32 -22.77
C LEU A 317 -1.80 -7.33 -21.80
N PHE A 318 -1.80 -7.60 -20.49
CA PHE A 318 -1.31 -6.68 -19.47
C PHE A 318 0.15 -6.25 -19.72
N ASN A 319 0.98 -7.18 -20.18
CA ASN A 319 2.40 -6.95 -20.48
C ASN A 319 2.69 -6.65 -21.95
N ASN A 320 1.68 -6.72 -22.82
CA ASN A 320 1.88 -6.56 -24.26
C ASN A 320 2.13 -5.10 -24.61
N THR A 321 3.06 -4.92 -25.55
CA THR A 321 3.48 -3.61 -26.03
C THR A 321 3.67 -3.69 -27.53
N TYR A 322 3.36 -2.60 -28.24
CA TYR A 322 3.58 -2.46 -29.68
C TYR A 322 4.51 -1.28 -29.95
N GLU A 323 5.20 -1.33 -31.08
CA GLU A 323 6.15 -0.29 -31.50
C GLU A 323 5.41 0.92 -32.05
N VAL A 324 5.92 2.11 -31.75
CA VAL A 324 5.39 3.41 -32.16
C VAL A 324 6.55 4.30 -32.56
N ASP A 325 6.40 5.00 -33.68
CA ASP A 325 7.40 5.98 -34.12
C ASP A 325 7.64 7.03 -33.03
N THR A 326 8.84 7.02 -32.48
CA THR A 326 9.26 7.87 -31.38
C THR A 326 10.69 8.33 -31.66
N PRO A 327 11.00 9.62 -31.54
CA PRO A 327 12.35 10.11 -31.74
C PRO A 327 13.37 9.40 -30.85
N LEU A 328 14.53 9.06 -31.41
CA LEU A 328 15.60 8.33 -30.72
C LEU A 328 16.55 9.25 -29.93
N CYS A 329 16.41 10.57 -30.08
CA CYS A 329 17.20 11.57 -29.39
C CYS A 329 16.71 11.81 -27.96
N SER A 330 17.53 12.50 -27.15
CA SER A 330 17.17 12.82 -25.77
C SER A 330 16.02 13.85 -25.71
N ALA A 331 15.32 13.92 -24.58
CA ALA A 331 14.30 14.95 -24.37
C ALA A 331 14.87 16.38 -24.48
N ALA A 332 16.12 16.58 -24.03
CA ALA A 332 16.84 17.83 -24.18
C ALA A 332 17.09 18.22 -25.64
N ASP A 333 17.48 17.26 -26.47
CA ASP A 333 17.70 17.50 -27.90
C ASP A 333 16.37 17.77 -28.62
N LEU A 334 15.30 17.05 -28.26
CA LEU A 334 13.96 17.30 -28.77
C LEU A 334 13.47 18.72 -28.48
N ASP A 335 13.64 19.18 -27.25
CA ASP A 335 13.28 20.55 -26.86
C ASP A 335 14.10 21.58 -27.63
N ARG A 336 15.40 21.32 -27.84
CA ARG A 336 16.29 22.19 -28.61
C ARG A 336 15.86 22.28 -30.08
N ILE A 337 15.56 21.14 -30.70
CA ILE A 337 15.09 21.06 -32.08
C ILE A 337 13.75 21.79 -32.24
N ARG A 338 12.81 21.60 -31.31
CA ARG A 338 11.54 22.34 -31.31
C ARG A 338 11.73 23.84 -31.19
N ALA A 339 12.59 24.29 -30.28
CA ALA A 339 12.89 25.71 -30.12
C ALA A 339 13.46 26.34 -31.41
N MET A 340 14.33 25.62 -32.13
CA MET A 340 14.85 26.06 -33.43
C MET A 340 13.76 26.14 -34.52
N HIS A 341 12.85 25.16 -34.57
CA HIS A 341 11.70 25.18 -35.49
C HIS A 341 10.73 26.32 -35.19
N HIS A 342 10.45 26.61 -33.91
CA HIS A 342 9.60 27.73 -33.54
C HIS A 342 10.24 29.07 -33.91
N ARG A 343 11.55 29.23 -33.72
CA ARG A 343 12.28 30.44 -34.10
C ARG A 343 12.28 30.68 -35.62
N SER A 344 12.59 29.66 -36.41
CA SER A 344 12.57 29.77 -37.88
C SER A 344 11.17 30.01 -38.43
N LYS A 345 10.12 29.46 -37.80
CA LYS A 345 8.73 29.77 -38.16
C LYS A 345 8.39 31.23 -37.85
N ALA A 346 8.77 31.74 -36.68
CA ALA A 346 8.53 33.14 -36.29
C ALA A 346 9.26 34.14 -37.21
N GLU A 347 10.50 33.85 -37.63
CA GLU A 347 11.25 34.67 -38.59
C GLU A 347 10.56 34.70 -39.96
N ARG A 348 10.00 33.56 -40.44
CA ARG A 348 9.23 33.52 -41.69
C ARG A 348 7.91 34.29 -41.61
N THR A 349 7.19 34.25 -40.50
CA THR A 349 5.96 35.04 -40.33
C THR A 349 6.26 36.54 -40.16
N GLY A 350 7.41 36.90 -39.58
CA GLY A 350 7.86 38.29 -39.43
C GLY A 350 8.24 38.96 -40.77
N LEU A 351 8.85 38.22 -41.70
CA LEU A 351 9.13 38.72 -43.05
C LEU A 351 7.88 38.84 -43.95
N GLY A 352 6.77 38.16 -43.62
CA GLY A 352 5.51 38.28 -44.35
C GLY A 352 4.70 39.56 -44.02
N ALA A 353 5.05 40.28 -42.94
CA ALA A 353 4.35 41.49 -42.50
C ALA A 353 5.00 42.79 -42.99
N PHE A 354 6.09 42.73 -43.77
CA PHE A 354 6.86 43.89 -44.23
C PHE A 354 6.99 44.00 -45.76
N SER A 355 6.03 43.43 -46.50
CA SER A 355 5.94 43.63 -47.96
C SER A 355 4.67 44.40 -48.29
N GLY A 356 4.74 45.72 -48.20
CA GLY A 356 3.68 46.56 -48.75
C GLY A 356 3.75 47.99 -48.25
N TYR A 357 4.81 48.74 -48.56
CA TYR A 357 4.70 50.21 -48.63
C TYR A 357 5.79 50.80 -49.55
N ASN A 358 5.32 51.71 -50.42
CA ASN A 358 6.00 52.66 -51.32
C ASN A 358 6.26 52.21 -52.78
N ASP A 359 5.45 52.71 -53.72
CA ASP A 359 5.68 53.98 -54.44
C ASP A 359 4.41 54.39 -55.24
N VAL A 360 3.79 55.54 -54.94
CA VAL A 360 3.92 56.88 -55.57
C VAL A 360 2.99 57.14 -56.77
N SER A 361 2.15 58.17 -56.57
CA SER A 361 1.66 59.19 -57.52
C SER A 361 0.24 59.10 -58.14
N SER A 362 -0.51 60.18 -57.84
CA SER A 362 -1.33 61.01 -58.74
C SER A 362 -2.87 60.89 -58.74
N SER A 363 -3.47 62.04 -58.38
CA SER A 363 -4.67 62.69 -58.94
C SER A 363 -6.09 62.16 -58.62
N SER A 364 -6.70 62.86 -57.64
CA SER A 364 -7.99 63.60 -57.72
C SER A 364 -9.28 62.93 -58.23
N SER A 365 -10.30 62.89 -57.35
CA SER A 365 -11.64 63.54 -57.47
C SER A 365 -12.62 62.96 -56.43
N LEU A 366 -13.11 63.76 -55.46
CA LEU A 366 -14.52 64.25 -55.34
C LEU A 366 -15.55 63.09 -55.17
N THR A 367 -16.35 62.95 -54.10
CA THR A 367 -17.25 63.92 -53.46
C THR A 367 -17.86 63.43 -52.11
N THR A 368 -18.26 64.40 -51.28
CA THR A 368 -19.46 64.45 -50.36
C THR A 368 -19.53 63.55 -49.13
N SER A 369 -19.23 64.07 -47.93
CA SER A 369 -20.16 64.66 -46.92
C SER A 369 -20.91 63.61 -46.09
N SER A 370 -20.90 63.61 -44.75
CA SER A 370 -21.15 64.72 -43.85
C SER A 370 -20.67 64.45 -42.40
N ARG A 371 -20.17 65.55 -41.79
CA ARG A 371 -20.19 66.02 -40.38
C ARG A 371 -20.72 65.07 -39.29
N GLY A 372 -20.13 64.99 -38.09
CA GLY A 372 -19.09 65.81 -37.48
C GLY A 372 -19.21 65.81 -35.95
N SER A 373 -18.13 66.31 -35.31
CA SER A 373 -18.02 66.85 -33.93
C SER A 373 -18.12 65.86 -32.76
N SER A 374 -17.32 65.95 -31.69
CA SER A 374 -16.49 67.06 -31.20
C SER A 374 -15.52 66.63 -30.08
N LEU A 375 -14.28 67.17 -30.19
CA LEU A 375 -13.37 67.74 -29.16
C LEU A 375 -13.12 66.99 -27.83
N ARG A 376 -11.89 66.57 -27.47
CA ARG A 376 -10.60 67.30 -27.19
C ARG A 376 -10.61 67.94 -25.79
N SER A 377 -9.77 67.49 -24.85
CA SER A 377 -8.55 68.18 -24.35
C SER A 377 -8.20 67.54 -22.98
N SER A 378 -7.05 66.92 -22.72
CA SER A 378 -5.66 67.40 -22.52
C SER A 378 -5.30 67.76 -21.06
N THR A 379 -4.06 67.38 -20.70
CA THR A 379 -3.25 67.76 -19.51
C THR A 379 -3.69 67.19 -18.15
N GLY A 380 -2.86 66.66 -17.25
CA GLY A 380 -1.41 66.68 -17.07
C GLY A 380 -1.15 66.90 -15.56
N GLY A 381 -0.26 66.13 -14.92
CA GLY A 381 0.22 66.46 -13.56
C GLY A 381 0.52 65.26 -12.64
N LEU A 382 1.81 65.09 -12.31
CA LEU A 382 2.34 64.27 -11.21
C LEU A 382 2.25 65.03 -9.87
N HIS A 383 1.93 64.36 -8.75
CA HIS A 383 2.73 64.45 -7.51
C HIS A 383 2.35 63.39 -6.44
N LEU A 384 3.34 63.06 -5.63
CA LEU A 384 3.39 62.04 -4.58
C LEU A 384 3.13 62.66 -3.16
N ARG A 385 2.59 61.83 -2.25
CA ARG A 385 2.73 61.78 -0.75
C ARG A 385 1.49 62.02 0.17
N THR A 386 1.16 60.93 0.87
CA THR A 386 0.89 60.70 2.32
C THR A 386 -0.37 61.19 3.08
N SER A 387 -0.99 60.18 3.73
CA SER A 387 -1.64 60.10 5.07
C SER A 387 -2.99 60.78 5.37
N SER A 388 -4.04 59.97 5.59
CA SER A 388 -4.75 59.74 6.88
C SER A 388 -6.10 59.02 6.68
N MET A 389 -6.51 58.21 7.68
CA MET A 389 -7.72 57.36 7.72
C MET A 389 -9.07 58.14 7.80
N PRO A 390 -10.23 57.48 7.57
CA PRO A 390 -11.03 56.95 8.69
C PRO A 390 -11.78 55.60 8.46
N THR A 391 -11.83 54.81 9.54
CA THR A 391 -12.91 53.98 10.15
C THR A 391 -14.11 53.46 9.33
N ALA A 392 -14.32 52.12 9.32
CA ALA A 392 -15.52 51.38 9.81
C ALA A 392 -15.59 49.92 9.25
N MET A 393 -15.89 48.94 10.13
CA MET A 393 -16.10 47.51 9.82
C MET A 393 -17.50 47.21 9.23
N PRO A 394 -17.73 45.99 8.68
CA PRO A 394 -18.38 44.96 9.51
C PRO A 394 -17.86 43.50 9.33
N THR A 395 -17.66 42.86 10.48
CA THR A 395 -18.00 41.47 10.91
C THR A 395 -17.90 40.26 9.99
N ALA A 396 -17.16 39.27 10.52
CA ALA A 396 -17.06 37.88 10.11
C ALA A 396 -18.30 37.03 10.48
N THR A 397 -18.54 35.99 9.69
CA THR A 397 -19.49 34.88 9.94
C THR A 397 -18.75 33.52 9.92
N PRO A 398 -19.31 32.48 10.59
CA PRO A 398 -18.56 31.36 11.20
C PRO A 398 -18.64 30.02 10.43
N PRO A 399 -17.88 28.98 10.86
CA PRO A 399 -17.77 27.70 10.15
C PRO A 399 -18.91 26.70 10.49
N HIS A 400 -19.15 25.79 9.53
CA HIS A 400 -20.15 24.71 9.59
C HIS A 400 -19.85 23.63 10.66
N PRO A 401 -20.86 23.07 11.35
CA PRO A 401 -20.67 22.04 12.36
C PRO A 401 -20.65 20.59 11.80
N ILE A 402 -19.81 19.78 12.43
CA ILE A 402 -19.67 18.32 12.31
C ILE A 402 -20.71 17.64 13.23
N PRO A 403 -21.45 16.60 12.80
CA PRO A 403 -22.35 15.88 13.70
C PRO A 403 -21.59 14.83 14.52
N VAL A 404 -21.64 14.97 15.85
CA VAL A 404 -21.21 13.98 16.84
C VAL A 404 -22.44 13.19 17.30
N ILE A 405 -22.41 11.87 17.17
CA ILE A 405 -23.43 10.96 17.70
C ILE A 405 -23.05 10.61 19.14
N ILE A 406 -23.88 11.01 20.09
CA ILE A 406 -23.83 10.59 21.49
C ILE A 406 -25.03 9.67 21.72
N THR A 407 -24.77 8.40 22.00
CA THR A 407 -25.78 7.46 22.50
C THR A 407 -25.76 7.46 24.03
N SER A 408 -26.93 7.64 24.63
CA SER A 408 -27.23 7.31 26.02
C SER A 408 -28.63 6.68 26.10
N PRO A 409 -28.88 5.89 27.14
CA PRO A 409 -29.82 4.78 27.12
C PRO A 409 -31.22 5.24 27.51
N ASP A 410 -32.22 4.87 26.72
CA ASP A 410 -33.46 4.26 27.20
C ASP A 410 -34.45 4.07 26.05
N GLY A 411 -35.08 2.89 26.04
CA GLY A 411 -35.92 2.41 24.95
C GLY A 411 -37.31 3.03 24.88
N SER A 412 -37.96 2.72 23.75
CA SER A 412 -39.36 3.01 23.37
C SER A 412 -39.63 4.48 23.01
N CYS A 413 -40.51 4.85 22.07
CA CYS A 413 -41.48 4.14 21.26
C CYS A 413 -41.95 5.04 20.09
N ARG A 414 -42.33 4.41 18.97
CA ARG A 414 -43.52 4.70 18.12
C ARG A 414 -43.60 5.91 17.14
N GLN A 415 -44.34 5.60 16.06
CA GLN A 415 -45.07 6.40 15.03
C GLN A 415 -44.39 6.53 13.67
N GLU A 416 -45.07 6.38 12.52
CA GLU A 416 -46.41 5.90 12.19
C GLU A 416 -46.46 5.60 10.68
N SER A 417 -47.43 4.79 10.29
CA SER A 417 -47.70 4.22 8.96
C SER A 417 -47.98 5.21 7.83
N THR A 418 -47.65 4.83 6.59
CA THR A 418 -48.53 5.05 5.43
C THR A 418 -48.56 3.83 4.50
N ASN A 419 -49.78 3.48 4.12
CA ASN A 419 -50.23 2.28 3.41
C ASN A 419 -49.79 2.19 1.93
N ALA A 420 -49.56 0.97 1.44
CA ALA A 420 -50.08 0.51 0.14
C ALA A 420 -50.09 -1.03 0.00
N LYS A 421 -51.31 -1.59 0.08
CA LYS A 421 -51.88 -2.77 -0.61
C LYS A 421 -51.15 -4.16 -0.60
N ALA A 422 -51.83 -5.07 0.10
CA ALA A 422 -51.91 -6.55 0.00
C ALA A 422 -52.18 -7.10 -1.44
N PRO A 423 -52.08 -8.42 -1.76
CA PRO A 423 -52.32 -9.55 -0.84
C PRO A 423 -51.38 -10.78 -0.84
N SER A 424 -51.37 -11.39 0.36
CA SER A 424 -51.29 -12.82 0.73
C SER A 424 -51.54 -13.82 -0.41
N SER A 425 -50.81 -14.93 -0.58
CA SER A 425 -50.63 -16.13 0.29
C SER A 425 -50.03 -17.21 -0.66
N PHE A 426 -49.20 -18.20 -0.29
CA PHE A 426 -49.55 -19.41 0.45
C PHE A 426 -48.36 -20.41 0.38
N TYR A 427 -48.30 -21.30 1.38
CA TYR A 427 -47.66 -22.62 1.45
C TYR A 427 -46.12 -22.78 1.48
N ALA A 428 -45.63 -23.04 2.69
CA ALA A 428 -44.60 -24.02 2.95
C ALA A 428 -45.20 -25.44 2.81
N GLN A 429 -44.50 -26.35 2.14
CA GLN A 429 -44.68 -27.78 2.35
C GLN A 429 -43.38 -28.53 2.04
N GLU A 430 -43.02 -29.40 2.97
CA GLU A 430 -42.04 -30.48 2.86
C GLU A 430 -42.31 -31.37 1.65
N GLU A 431 -41.26 -31.90 1.01
CA GLU A 431 -41.22 -33.34 0.70
C GLU A 431 -39.80 -33.83 0.43
N ALA A 432 -39.58 -35.07 0.88
CA ALA A 432 -38.35 -35.84 0.82
C ALA A 432 -38.20 -36.60 -0.52
N SER A 433 -37.05 -37.27 -0.65
CA SER A 433 -36.68 -38.37 -1.58
C SER A 433 -36.29 -38.02 -3.01
N HIS A 434 -34.97 -38.05 -3.30
CA HIS A 434 -34.29 -39.20 -3.91
C HIS A 434 -32.77 -39.07 -3.86
#